data_AF-A0A1T5M8L3-F1
#
_entry.id   AF-A0A1T5M8L3-F1
#
_cell.length_a   1.000
_cell.length_b   1.000
_cell.length_c   1.000
_cell.angle_alpha   90.00
_cell.angle_beta   90.00
_cell.angle_gamma   90.00
#
_symmetry.space_group_name_H-M   'P 1'
#
loop_
_entity.id
_entity.type
_entity.pdbx_description
1 polymer ?
#
loop_
_entity_poly.entity_id
_entity_poly.type
_entity_poly.pdbx_seq_one_letter_code
_entity_poly.pdbx_strand_id
1 'polypeptide(L)' 'MAKKKLPDNHGKLVTKKELAEIKRLVKAGNNSTKVAKEVGRTLGSLRKIAFDNQISLRVKKAK' A
#
# COMPACT_ATOMS: atom_id res chain seq x y z
N MET A 1 20.61 0.75 19.47
CA MET A 1 20.29 0.77 18.03
C MET A 1 18.85 0.32 17.84
N ALA A 2 17.94 1.20 17.45
CA ALA A 2 16.54 0.84 17.21
C ALA A 2 16.47 -0.08 15.98
N LYS A 3 16.15 -1.37 16.17
CA LYS A 3 15.87 -2.30 15.07
C LYS A 3 14.65 -1.74 14.33
N LYS A 4 14.86 -1.15 13.14
CA LYS A 4 13.75 -0.78 12.24
C LYS A 4 12.95 -2.06 12.00
N LYS A 5 11.75 -2.17 12.61
CA LYS A 5 10.82 -3.27 12.32
C LYS A 5 10.55 -3.22 10.82
N LEU A 6 11.09 -4.21 10.10
CA LEU A 6 10.81 -4.38 8.69
C LEU A 6 9.31 -4.72 8.53
N PRO A 7 8.66 -4.24 7.47
CA PRO A 7 7.29 -4.63 7.18
C PRO A 7 7.18 -6.14 6.99
N ASP A 8 6.07 -6.74 7.45
CA ASP A 8 5.85 -8.20 7.46
C ASP A 8 5.87 -8.85 6.07
N ASN A 9 5.62 -8.06 5.02
CA ASN A 9 5.59 -8.51 3.62
C ASN A 9 6.78 -8.01 2.78
N HIS A 10 7.87 -7.56 3.42
CA HIS A 10 9.08 -7.14 2.71
C HIS A 10 9.68 -8.31 1.89
N GLY A 11 9.86 -8.09 0.58
CA GLY A 11 10.43 -9.10 -0.34
C GLY A 11 9.48 -10.21 -0.78
N LYS A 12 8.23 -10.25 -0.30
CA LYS A 12 7.24 -11.24 -0.73
C LYS A 12 6.56 -10.82 -2.03
N LEU A 13 6.16 -11.79 -2.86
CA LEU A 13 5.30 -11.54 -4.02
C LEU A 13 3.97 -10.93 -3.57
N VAL A 14 3.39 -10.10 -4.43
CA VAL A 14 2.09 -9.49 -4.15
C VAL A 14 1.00 -10.47 -4.49
N THR A 15 0.12 -10.73 -3.53
CA THR A 15 -1.02 -11.61 -3.74
C THR A 15 -2.22 -10.87 -4.34
N LYS A 16 -3.12 -11.60 -5.01
CA LYS A 16 -4.39 -11.05 -5.51
C LYS A 16 -5.25 -10.47 -4.37
N LYS A 17 -5.16 -11.06 -3.17
CA LYS A 17 -5.85 -10.58 -1.96
C LYS A 17 -5.31 -9.22 -1.52
N GLU A 18 -3.98 -9.06 -1.45
CA GLU A 18 -3.35 -7.76 -1.17
C GLU A 18 -3.78 -6.70 -2.19
N LEU A 19 -3.83 -7.02 -3.49
CA LEU A 19 -4.28 -6.06 -4.50
C LEU A 19 -5.73 -5.61 -4.29
N ALA A 20 -6.61 -6.55 -3.96
CA ALA A 20 -8.01 -6.23 -3.65
C ALA A 20 -8.11 -5.31 -2.41
N GLU A 21 -7.28 -5.58 -1.40
CA GLU A 21 -7.21 -4.79 -0.17
C GLU A 21 -6.66 -3.38 -0.41
N ILE A 22 -5.56 -3.25 -1.17
CA ILE A 22 -5.03 -1.95 -1.61
C ILE A 22 -6.13 -1.15 -2.33
N LYS A 23 -6.83 -1.77 -3.29
CA LYS A 23 -7.92 -1.11 -4.03
C LYS A 23 -9.05 -0.66 -3.11
N ARG A 24 -9.45 -1.50 -2.15
CA ARG A 24 -10.48 -1.17 -1.15
C ARG A 24 -10.05 0.02 -0.29
N LEU A 25 -8.83 0.02 0.22
CA LEU A 25 -8.31 1.07 1.09
C LEU A 25 -8.15 2.41 0.34
N VAL A 26 -7.68 2.36 -0.90
CA VAL A 26 -7.59 3.53 -1.78
C VAL A 26 -8.98 4.10 -2.09
N LYS A 27 -9.95 3.24 -2.41
CA LYS A 27 -11.35 3.65 -2.65
C LYS A 27 -12.01 4.26 -1.41
N ALA A 28 -11.63 3.80 -0.22
CA ALA A 28 -12.05 4.39 1.06
C ALA A 28 -11.42 5.76 1.35
N GLY A 29 -10.54 6.27 0.50
CA GLY A 29 -9.90 7.57 0.67
C GLY A 29 -8.74 7.55 1.67
N ASN A 30 -8.19 6.38 2.01
CA ASN A 30 -7.01 6.31 2.86
C ASN A 30 -5.77 6.84 2.11
N ASN A 31 -4.92 7.57 2.83
CA ASN A 31 -3.65 8.03 2.28
C ASN A 31 -2.66 6.86 2.11
N SER A 32 -1.67 7.04 1.23
CA SER A 32 -0.73 5.98 0.86
C SER A 32 0.07 5.45 2.05
N THR A 33 0.35 6.27 3.05
CA THR A 33 1.06 5.86 4.28
C THR A 33 0.24 4.89 5.10
N LYS A 34 -1.07 5.14 5.24
CA LYS A 34 -1.99 4.26 5.96
C LYS A 34 -2.19 2.95 5.20
N VAL A 35 -2.39 3.02 3.88
CA VAL A 35 -2.49 1.83 3.03
C VAL A 35 -1.25 0.94 3.18
N ALA A 36 -0.06 1.52 3.09
CA ALA A 36 1.20 0.77 3.21
C ALA A 36 1.34 0.05 4.55
N LYS A 37 0.92 0.70 5.66
CA LYS A 37 0.91 0.09 6.99
C LYS A 37 -0.07 -1.08 7.08
N GLU A 38 -1.29 -0.94 6.56
CA GLU A 38 -2.30 -2.00 6.61
C GLU A 38 -1.88 -3.23 5.82
N VAL A 39 -1.28 -3.04 4.64
CA VAL A 39 -0.80 -4.17 3.82
C VAL A 39 0.58 -4.70 4.23
N GLY A 40 1.15 -4.16 5.32
CA GLY A 40 2.45 -4.57 5.83
C GLY A 40 3.59 -4.38 4.83
N ARG A 41 3.58 -3.27 4.06
CA ARG A 41 4.57 -2.95 3.01
C ARG A 41 5.21 -1.59 3.24
N THR A 42 6.38 -1.36 2.64
CA THR A 42 6.94 0.01 2.58
C THR A 42 6.15 0.87 1.60
N LEU A 43 6.20 2.19 1.79
CA LEU A 43 5.65 3.15 0.82
C LEU A 43 6.23 2.98 -0.58
N GLY A 44 7.54 2.69 -0.69
CA GLY A 44 8.20 2.42 -1.96
C GLY A 44 7.65 1.19 -2.66
N SER A 45 7.47 0.09 -1.91
CA SER A 45 6.84 -1.13 -2.44
C SER A 45 5.41 -0.87 -2.86
N LEU A 46 4.59 -0.20 -2.03
CA LEU A 46 3.22 0.15 -2.40
C LEU A 46 3.15 0.98 -3.68
N ARG A 47 4.02 1.97 -3.87
CA ARG A 47 4.07 2.80 -5.09
C ARG A 47 4.37 1.96 -6.33
N LYS A 48 5.34 1.03 -6.23
CA LYS A 48 5.66 0.12 -7.33
C LYS A 48 4.45 -0.75 -7.68
N ILE A 49 3.83 -1.37 -6.68
CA ILE A 49 2.65 -2.23 -6.86
C ILE A 49 1.51 -1.46 -7.50
N ALA A 50 1.26 -0.24 -7.02
CA ALA A 50 0.22 0.61 -7.55
C ALA A 50 0.49 1.04 -8.99
N PHE A 51 1.74 1.35 -9.34
CA PHE A 51 2.15 1.65 -10.70
C PHE A 51 1.94 0.43 -11.63
N ASP A 52 2.47 -0.74 -11.24
CA ASP A 52 2.37 -1.98 -12.00
C ASP A 52 0.90 -2.42 -12.23
N ASN A 53 -0.01 -2.05 -11.32
CA ASN A 53 -1.43 -2.40 -11.37
C ASN A 53 -2.37 -1.23 -11.73
N GLN A 54 -1.82 -0.10 -12.20
CA GLN A 54 -2.57 1.10 -12.58
C GLN A 54 -3.55 1.61 -11.49
N ILE A 55 -3.16 1.49 -10.22
CA ILE A 55 -3.93 1.96 -9.06
C ILE A 55 -3.51 3.40 -8.74
N SER A 56 -4.46 4.33 -8.81
CA SER A 56 -4.21 5.71 -8.38
C SER A 56 -4.21 5.81 -6.85
N LEU A 57 -3.03 5.98 -6.24
CA LEU A 57 -2.89 6.23 -4.80
C LEU A 57 -3.28 7.66 -4.39
N ARG A 58 -3.77 8.47 -5.34
CA ARG A 58 -4.16 9.86 -5.07
C ARG A 58 -5.44 9.87 -4.27
N VAL A 59 -5.39 10.46 -3.08
CA VAL A 59 -6.58 10.71 -2.28
C VAL A 59 -7.41 11.77 -3.00
N LYS A 60 -8.62 11.42 -3.45
CA LYS A 60 -9.59 12.44 -3.87
C LYS A 60 -10.04 13.15 -2.59
N LYS A 61 -9.51 14.34 -2.34
CA LYS A 61 -10.12 15.27 -1.38
C LYS A 61 -11.50 15.60 -1.97
N ALA A 62 -12.56 15.09 -1.35
CA ALA A 62 -13.88 15.68 -1.54
C ALA A 62 -13.76 17.13 -1.04
N LYS A 63 -14.08 18.07 -1.94
CA LYS A 63 -14.04 19.51 -1.67
C LYS A 63 -15.31 19.91 -0.93
#